data_AF-A0A2D6LIB3-F1
#
_entry.id   AF-A0A2D6LIB3-F1
#
_cell.length_a   1.000
_cell.length_b   1.000
_cell.length_c   1.000
_cell.angle_alpha   90.00
_cell.angle_beta   90.00
_cell.angle_gamma   90.00
#
_symmetry.space_group_name_H-M   'P 1'
#
loop_
_entity.id
_entity.type
_entity.pdbx_description
1 polymer ?
#
loop_
_entity_poly.entity_id
_entity_poly.type
_entity_poly.pdbx_seq_one_letter_code
_entity_poly.pdbx_strand_id
1 'polypeptide(L)'
;MRYNSGQVSMEYMLTVGLVLLMVLPAIFLFYRSASDSTEEIDLAQINKIGNEIVTTAEDVYYLGIPSRIFIEERLPSNVESISVIQDPVSQTYMLAIAIRTRLGISNLTYPSSVNMFGLFRGEDISEGIKNIRVEAKSGIGGQLFTSISFERPLSRVFATSTAYDGDFGSILEANDLCQQHADSVSLSGTWNAWLSNDSHDARDLINDAFYVRVDGLPIATNRDDLIDGTIENPIDLDENLGPVATSIWTGTKFDGTVGSTHCNDWQGGGSGRVGSSSDIDNKWTEDGARGCGSSRPIYCFEQ
;
A
#
# COMPACT_ATOMS: atom_id res chain seq x y z
N MET A 1 -37.12 51.73 25.45
CA MET A 1 -35.94 51.50 26.32
C MET A 1 -34.79 51.11 25.41
N ARG A 2 -33.78 51.98 25.23
CA ARG A 2 -32.58 51.68 24.44
C ARG A 2 -31.65 50.88 25.33
N TYR A 3 -31.50 49.59 25.06
CA TYR A 3 -30.49 48.76 25.70
C TYR A 3 -29.12 49.22 25.18
N ASN A 4 -28.21 49.58 26.07
CA ASN A 4 -26.92 50.18 25.72
C ASN A 4 -26.02 49.07 25.15
N SER A 5 -25.49 49.25 23.94
CA SER A 5 -24.74 48.21 23.20
C SER A 5 -23.54 47.65 23.98
N GLY A 6 -22.95 48.44 24.89
CA GLY A 6 -21.85 48.00 25.75
C GLY A 6 -22.25 46.97 26.82
N GLN A 7 -23.49 46.96 27.28
CA GLN A 7 -23.96 45.97 28.27
C GLN A 7 -24.16 44.60 27.61
N VAL A 8 -24.66 44.58 26.36
CA VAL A 8 -24.80 43.35 25.58
C VAL A 8 -23.42 42.73 25.33
N SER A 9 -22.44 43.52 24.91
CA SER A 9 -21.09 43.02 24.66
C SER A 9 -20.43 42.38 25.89
N MET A 10 -20.71 42.88 27.11
CA MET A 10 -20.18 42.31 28.34
C MET A 10 -20.80 40.96 28.68
N GLU A 11 -22.13 40.80 28.53
CA GLU A 11 -22.80 39.51 28.74
C GLU A 11 -22.36 38.46 27.71
N TYR A 12 -22.18 38.86 26.45
CA TYR A 12 -21.65 37.96 25.41
C TYR A 12 -20.20 37.55 25.68
N MET A 13 -19.33 38.46 26.13
CA MET A 13 -17.95 38.09 26.48
C MET A 13 -17.88 37.14 27.70
N LEU A 14 -18.73 37.36 28.71
CA LEU A 14 -18.80 36.49 29.90
C LEU A 14 -19.28 35.08 29.55
N THR A 15 -20.31 34.99 28.71
CA THR A 15 -20.85 33.70 28.25
C THR A 15 -19.84 32.95 27.38
N VAL A 16 -19.21 33.63 26.42
CA VAL A 16 -18.16 33.02 25.58
C VAL A 16 -16.97 32.57 26.42
N GLY A 17 -16.54 33.37 27.40
CA GLY A 17 -15.45 33.00 28.31
C GLY A 17 -15.76 31.75 29.13
N LEU A 18 -16.98 31.64 29.65
CA LEU A 18 -17.44 30.50 30.45
C LEU A 18 -17.58 29.23 29.59
N VAL A 19 -18.06 29.37 28.35
CA VAL A 19 -18.09 28.28 27.37
C VAL A 19 -16.68 27.80 27.04
N LEU A 20 -15.74 28.71 26.76
CA LEU A 20 -14.34 28.36 26.50
C LEU A 20 -13.68 27.63 27.69
N LEU A 21 -13.98 28.05 28.92
CA LEU A 21 -13.44 27.46 30.14
C LEU A 21 -13.94 26.01 30.35
N MET A 22 -15.14 25.68 29.85
CA MET A 22 -15.65 24.30 29.85
C MET A 22 -15.17 23.48 28.64
N VAL A 23 -15.08 24.11 27.48
CA VAL A 23 -14.78 23.44 26.21
C VAL A 23 -13.30 23.07 26.12
N LEU A 24 -12.37 23.93 26.57
CA LEU A 24 -10.94 23.64 26.47
C LEU A 24 -10.51 22.38 27.26
N PRO A 25 -10.91 22.19 28.54
CA PRO A 25 -10.62 20.96 29.27
C PRO A 25 -11.32 19.73 28.66
N ALA A 26 -12.55 19.89 28.18
CA ALA A 26 -13.28 18.80 27.55
C ALA A 26 -12.60 18.32 26.26
N ILE A 27 -12.15 19.25 25.41
CA ILE A 27 -11.36 18.95 24.21
C ILE A 27 -10.05 18.26 24.57
N PHE A 28 -9.34 18.75 25.60
CA PHE A 28 -8.08 18.15 26.05
C PHE A 28 -8.28 16.71 26.54
N LEU A 29 -9.31 16.46 27.35
CA LEU A 29 -9.65 15.12 27.84
C LEU A 29 -10.08 14.19 26.71
N PHE A 30 -10.91 14.70 25.79
CA PHE A 30 -11.32 13.96 24.60
C PHE A 30 -10.12 13.55 23.75
N TYR A 31 -9.19 14.48 23.49
CA TYR A 31 -7.98 14.21 22.70
C TYR A 31 -7.10 13.14 23.36
N ARG A 32 -6.93 13.21 24.69
CA ARG A 32 -6.21 12.19 25.46
C ARG A 32 -6.87 10.82 25.35
N SER A 33 -8.16 10.75 25.64
CA SER A 33 -8.91 9.49 25.60
C SER A 33 -8.93 8.87 24.21
N ALA A 34 -9.13 9.68 23.17
CA ALA A 34 -9.16 9.21 21.79
C ALA A 34 -7.79 8.63 21.38
N SER A 35 -6.70 9.31 21.73
CA SER A 35 -5.35 8.81 21.41
C SER A 35 -5.01 7.53 22.16
N ASP A 36 -5.37 7.43 23.44
CA ASP A 36 -5.10 6.23 24.26
C ASP A 36 -5.85 5.01 23.72
N SER A 37 -7.08 5.20 23.22
CA SER A 37 -7.84 4.13 22.57
C SER A 37 -7.19 3.62 21.28
N THR A 38 -6.60 4.49 20.46
CA THR A 38 -5.91 4.06 19.22
C THR A 38 -4.70 3.18 19.52
N GLU A 39 -3.88 3.57 20.50
CA GLU A 39 -2.67 2.83 20.87
C GLU A 39 -2.98 1.45 21.46
N GLU A 40 -4.07 1.33 22.22
CA GLU A 40 -4.55 0.05 22.75
C GLU A 40 -5.03 -0.89 21.62
N ILE A 41 -5.70 -0.34 20.59
CA ILE A 41 -6.13 -1.10 19.41
C ILE A 41 -4.92 -1.60 18.61
N ASP A 42 -3.95 -0.72 18.34
CA ASP A 42 -2.73 -1.09 17.60
C ASP A 42 -1.97 -2.19 18.36
N LEU A 43 -1.80 -2.05 19.68
CA LEU A 43 -1.15 -3.06 20.51
C LEU A 43 -1.90 -4.39 20.50
N ALA A 44 -3.24 -4.38 20.56
CA ALA A 44 -4.05 -5.59 20.47
C ALA A 44 -3.88 -6.28 19.11
N GLN A 45 -3.87 -5.51 18.02
CA GLN A 45 -3.65 -6.02 16.66
C GLN A 45 -2.26 -6.64 16.52
N ILE A 46 -1.20 -5.97 17.02
CA ILE A 46 0.16 -6.53 16.98
C ILE A 46 0.29 -7.79 17.82
N ASN A 47 -0.33 -7.83 19.00
CA ASN A 47 -0.36 -9.04 19.81
C ASN A 47 -1.10 -10.19 19.14
N LYS A 48 -2.20 -9.92 18.43
CA LYS A 48 -2.88 -10.93 17.63
C LYS A 48 -1.94 -11.51 16.59
N ILE A 49 -1.31 -10.65 15.78
CA ILE A 49 -0.38 -11.05 14.71
C ILE A 49 0.80 -11.85 15.26
N GLY A 50 1.47 -11.34 16.29
CA GLY A 50 2.65 -11.99 16.86
C GLY A 50 2.35 -13.38 17.41
N ASN A 51 1.24 -13.53 18.14
CA ASN A 51 0.81 -14.83 18.65
C ASN A 51 0.36 -15.78 17.53
N GLU A 52 -0.36 -15.29 16.53
CA GLU A 52 -0.84 -16.08 15.41
C GLU A 52 0.30 -16.63 14.55
N ILE A 53 1.31 -15.81 14.24
CA ILE A 53 2.51 -16.24 13.52
C ILE A 53 3.24 -17.34 14.30
N VAL A 54 3.48 -17.14 15.59
CA VAL A 54 4.21 -18.11 16.42
C VAL A 54 3.43 -19.42 16.57
N THR A 55 2.13 -19.35 16.87
CA THR A 55 1.28 -20.54 17.02
C THR A 55 1.22 -21.31 15.70
N THR A 56 1.00 -20.61 14.58
CA THR A 56 1.02 -21.21 13.24
C THR A 56 2.38 -21.83 12.93
N ALA A 57 3.48 -21.20 13.38
CA ALA A 57 4.81 -21.73 13.14
C ALA A 57 5.07 -23.03 13.88
N GLU A 58 4.55 -23.16 15.10
CA GLU A 58 4.57 -24.40 15.87
C GLU A 58 3.70 -25.47 15.21
N ASP A 59 2.47 -25.14 14.82
CA ASP A 59 1.55 -26.07 14.16
C ASP A 59 2.17 -26.62 12.85
N VAL A 60 2.64 -25.73 11.99
CA VAL A 60 3.29 -26.08 10.72
C VAL A 60 4.54 -26.93 10.94
N TYR A 61 5.33 -26.62 11.97
CA TYR A 61 6.51 -27.41 12.32
C TYR A 61 6.15 -28.86 12.67
N TYR A 62 5.14 -29.07 13.50
CA TYR A 62 4.71 -30.41 13.92
C TYR A 62 3.98 -31.18 12.83
N LEU A 63 3.30 -30.50 11.91
CA LEU A 63 2.78 -31.12 10.69
C LEU A 63 3.91 -31.63 9.77
N GLY A 64 5.10 -31.02 9.86
CA GLY A 64 6.29 -31.42 9.13
C GLY A 64 6.30 -30.96 7.67
N ILE A 65 7.40 -31.23 6.96
CA ILE A 65 7.57 -30.83 5.56
C ILE A 65 6.60 -31.64 4.67
N PRO A 66 5.92 -31.02 3.69
CA PRO A 66 6.04 -29.64 3.18
C PRO A 66 4.92 -28.70 3.65
N SER A 67 4.49 -28.83 4.90
CA SER A 67 3.34 -28.06 5.42
C SER A 67 3.59 -26.56 5.36
N ARG A 68 2.55 -25.82 4.96
CA ARG A 68 2.56 -24.36 4.90
C ARG A 68 1.17 -23.80 5.17
N ILE A 69 1.13 -22.65 5.83
CA ILE A 69 -0.10 -21.90 6.12
C ILE A 69 0.14 -20.43 5.74
N PHE A 70 -0.92 -19.76 5.28
CA PHE A 70 -0.94 -18.33 5.03
C PHE A 70 -1.77 -17.65 6.10
N ILE A 71 -1.24 -16.55 6.65
CA ILE A 71 -1.92 -15.67 7.60
C ILE A 71 -2.19 -14.36 6.88
N GLU A 72 -3.43 -13.88 6.93
CA GLU A 72 -3.84 -12.60 6.35
C GLU A 72 -4.21 -11.64 7.48
N GLU A 73 -3.32 -10.70 7.80
CA GLU A 73 -3.53 -9.77 8.91
C GLU A 73 -3.10 -8.34 8.54
N ARG A 74 -3.74 -7.36 9.17
CA ARG A 74 -3.44 -5.94 8.94
C ARG A 74 -2.34 -5.46 9.87
N LEU A 75 -1.19 -5.05 9.31
CA LEU A 75 -0.17 -4.32 10.04
C LEU A 75 -0.56 -2.85 10.22
N PRO A 76 -0.50 -2.30 11.45
CA PRO A 76 -0.66 -0.88 11.71
C PRO A 76 0.59 -0.09 11.27
N SER A 77 0.43 1.22 11.05
CA SER A 77 1.50 2.12 10.60
C SER A 77 2.62 2.37 11.62
N ASN A 78 2.42 2.01 12.88
CA ASN A 78 3.41 2.22 13.94
C ASN A 78 4.43 1.07 14.07
N VAL A 79 4.44 0.08 13.16
CA VAL A 79 5.46 -0.98 13.13
C VAL A 79 6.76 -0.42 12.56
N GLU A 80 7.85 -0.58 13.31
CA GLU A 80 9.18 -0.10 12.93
C GLU A 80 10.08 -1.23 12.41
N SER A 81 9.96 -2.43 12.98
CA SER A 81 10.69 -3.61 12.49
C SER A 81 10.06 -4.90 13.00
N ILE A 82 10.25 -5.96 12.21
CA ILE A 82 9.92 -7.34 12.59
C ILE A 82 11.22 -8.14 12.43
N SER A 83 11.53 -8.99 13.39
CA SER A 83 12.73 -9.83 13.35
C SER A 83 12.52 -11.14 14.09
N VAL A 84 13.22 -12.19 13.68
CA VAL A 84 13.37 -13.40 14.50
C VAL A 84 14.70 -13.30 15.23
N ILE A 85 14.64 -13.31 16.56
CA ILE A 85 15.81 -13.27 17.43
C ILE A 85 15.90 -14.58 18.22
N GLN A 86 17.10 -14.91 18.70
CA GLN A 86 17.32 -16.05 19.58
C GLN A 86 17.83 -15.54 20.92
N ASP A 87 17.21 -15.96 22.02
CA ASP A 87 17.70 -15.64 23.35
C ASP A 87 19.06 -16.33 23.58
N PRO A 88 20.12 -15.59 23.97
CA PRO A 88 21.44 -16.17 24.12
C PRO A 88 21.55 -17.16 25.30
N VAL A 89 20.66 -17.06 26.28
CA VAL A 89 20.66 -17.87 27.50
C VAL A 89 19.75 -19.09 27.34
N SER A 90 18.48 -18.90 26.98
CA SER A 90 17.52 -20.00 26.83
C SER A 90 17.59 -20.69 25.47
N GLN A 91 18.29 -20.11 24.49
CA GLN A 91 18.35 -20.57 23.10
C GLN A 91 16.96 -20.64 22.42
N THR A 92 15.94 -20.03 23.03
CA THR A 92 14.58 -19.95 22.51
C THR A 92 14.51 -18.94 21.37
N TYR A 93 13.87 -19.32 20.27
CA TYR A 93 13.58 -18.40 19.18
C TYR A 93 12.36 -17.55 19.54
N MET A 94 12.44 -16.25 19.28
CA MET A 94 11.37 -15.29 19.54
C MET A 94 11.12 -14.45 18.29
N LEU A 95 9.86 -14.26 17.95
CA LEU A 95 9.47 -13.20 17.04
C LEU A 95 9.48 -11.87 17.82
N ALA A 96 10.24 -10.89 17.35
CA ALA A 96 10.31 -9.56 17.93
C ALA A 96 9.70 -8.54 16.97
N ILE A 97 8.74 -7.76 17.46
CA ILE A 97 8.08 -6.67 16.73
C ILE A 97 8.35 -5.37 17.48
N ALA A 98 9.07 -4.45 16.86
CA ALA A 98 9.30 -3.11 17.39
C ALA A 98 8.20 -2.17 16.89
N ILE A 99 7.57 -1.45 17.81
CA ILE A 99 6.53 -0.46 17.50
C ILE A 99 6.88 0.92 18.04
N ARG A 100 6.46 1.97 17.34
CA ARG A 100 6.60 3.36 17.79
C ARG A 100 5.39 3.74 18.65
N THR A 101 5.65 4.03 19.91
CA THR A 101 4.68 4.54 20.89
C THR A 101 4.94 6.02 21.15
N ARG A 102 4.04 6.69 21.89
CA ARG A 102 4.26 8.07 22.35
C ARG A 102 5.45 8.22 23.31
N LEU A 103 5.88 7.13 23.94
CA LEU A 103 7.01 7.12 24.88
C LEU A 103 8.33 6.72 24.22
N GLY A 104 8.31 6.35 22.93
CA GLY A 104 9.46 5.85 22.19
C GLY A 104 9.19 4.48 21.57
N ILE A 105 10.25 3.74 21.26
CA ILE A 105 10.13 2.40 20.67
C ILE A 105 9.86 1.37 21.76
N SER A 106 8.82 0.57 21.58
CA SER A 106 8.49 -0.58 22.42
C SER A 106 8.75 -1.88 21.65
N ASN A 107 9.43 -2.84 22.28
CA ASN A 107 9.76 -4.12 21.67
C ASN A 107 8.87 -5.22 22.27
N LEU A 108 7.99 -5.77 21.45
CA LEU A 108 7.13 -6.90 21.78
C LEU A 108 7.82 -8.18 21.36
N THR A 109 7.77 -9.21 22.20
CA THR A 109 8.43 -10.50 21.93
C THR A 109 7.47 -11.66 22.14
N TYR A 110 7.51 -12.60 21.20
CA TYR A 110 6.63 -13.76 21.16
C TYR A 110 7.50 -15.02 21.07
N PRO A 111 7.68 -15.76 22.18
CA PRO A 111 8.56 -16.92 22.22
C PRO A 111 7.93 -18.11 21.50
N SER A 112 8.74 -18.84 20.75
CA SER A 112 8.36 -20.07 20.05
C SER A 112 9.07 -21.28 20.63
N SER A 113 8.36 -22.40 20.63
CA SER A 113 8.86 -23.71 21.01
C SER A 113 9.66 -24.41 19.89
N VAL A 114 9.72 -23.82 18.69
CA VAL A 114 10.35 -24.40 17.51
C VAL A 114 11.41 -23.46 16.92
N ASN A 115 12.31 -24.02 16.09
CA ASN A 115 13.28 -23.19 15.39
C ASN A 115 12.56 -22.38 14.32
N MET A 116 12.70 -21.06 14.36
CA MET A 116 12.09 -20.15 13.39
C MET A 116 13.16 -19.34 12.67
N PHE A 117 12.90 -19.01 11.41
CA PHE A 117 13.71 -18.09 10.64
C PHE A 117 12.81 -17.20 9.80
N GLY A 118 13.16 -15.91 9.69
CA GLY A 118 12.48 -14.97 8.83
C GLY A 118 13.43 -13.84 8.47
N LEU A 119 13.39 -13.43 7.20
CA LEU A 119 14.10 -12.26 6.72
C LEU A 119 13.05 -11.24 6.30
N PHE A 120 13.00 -10.13 7.04
CA PHE A 120 12.01 -9.08 6.86
C PHE A 120 12.72 -7.82 6.36
N ARG A 121 12.21 -7.25 5.28
CA ARG A 121 12.71 -6.02 4.66
C ARG A 121 11.88 -4.82 5.10
N GLY A 122 12.38 -3.60 4.87
CA GLY A 122 11.63 -2.37 5.17
C GLY A 122 10.29 -2.27 4.43
N GLU A 123 10.21 -2.86 3.24
CA GLU A 123 8.99 -2.95 2.45
C GLU A 123 7.92 -3.90 3.03
N ASP A 124 8.34 -4.88 3.84
CA ASP A 124 7.42 -5.88 4.42
C ASP A 124 6.62 -5.31 5.59
N ILE A 125 7.13 -4.25 6.23
CA ILE A 125 6.54 -3.62 7.41
C ILE A 125 5.62 -2.43 7.10
N SER A 126 5.37 -2.14 5.82
CA SER A 126 4.44 -1.06 5.45
C SER A 126 3.02 -1.33 5.98
N GLU A 127 2.26 -0.27 6.27
CA GLU A 127 0.90 -0.38 6.76
C GLU A 127 0.00 -1.11 5.75
N GLY A 128 -0.89 -1.96 6.24
CA GLY A 128 -1.91 -2.61 5.41
C GLY A 128 -2.05 -4.11 5.64
N ILE A 129 -2.88 -4.75 4.84
CA ILE A 129 -3.08 -6.21 4.89
C ILE A 129 -1.83 -6.89 4.34
N LYS A 130 -1.34 -7.88 5.07
CA LYS A 130 -0.16 -8.66 4.72
C LYS A 130 -0.50 -10.13 4.66
N ASN A 131 0.02 -10.78 3.61
CA ASN A 131 -0.02 -12.22 3.47
C ASN A 131 1.29 -12.82 3.98
N ILE A 132 1.25 -13.46 5.13
CA ILE A 132 2.43 -14.03 5.79
C ILE A 132 2.42 -15.54 5.55
N ARG A 133 3.41 -16.06 4.83
CA ARG A 133 3.63 -17.49 4.67
C ARG A 133 4.45 -18.01 5.84
N VAL A 134 3.94 -19.06 6.44
CA VAL A 134 4.60 -19.85 7.47
C VAL A 134 4.78 -21.26 6.93
N GLU A 135 6.02 -21.71 6.75
CA GLU A 135 6.35 -22.96 6.03
C GLU A 135 7.41 -23.79 6.76
N ALA A 136 7.15 -25.08 6.94
CA ALA A 136 8.13 -26.02 7.47
C ALA A 136 9.19 -26.34 6.42
N LYS A 137 10.46 -26.12 6.75
CA LYS A 137 11.62 -26.37 5.88
C LYS A 137 12.68 -27.17 6.61
N SER A 138 13.58 -27.76 5.83
CA SER A 138 14.79 -28.43 6.33
C SER A 138 16.00 -27.57 6.00
N GLY A 139 16.79 -27.26 7.03
CA GLY A 139 18.06 -26.57 6.89
C GLY A 139 19.18 -27.51 6.48
N ILE A 140 20.39 -26.94 6.44
CA ILE A 140 21.62 -27.70 6.24
C ILE A 140 21.76 -28.73 7.36
N GLY A 141 21.98 -30.00 7.01
CA GLY A 141 22.09 -31.09 8.00
C GLY A 141 20.76 -31.71 8.44
N GLY A 142 19.64 -31.38 7.79
CA GLY A 142 18.35 -32.04 8.06
C GLY A 142 17.59 -31.48 9.25
N GLN A 143 18.07 -30.38 9.86
CA GLN A 143 17.39 -29.73 10.97
C GLN A 143 16.12 -29.04 10.47
N LEU A 144 14.99 -29.42 11.05
CA LEU A 144 13.70 -28.79 10.78
C LEU A 144 13.66 -27.38 11.38
N PHE A 145 13.06 -26.46 10.64
CA PHE A 145 12.74 -25.12 11.08
C PHE A 145 11.50 -24.61 10.35
N THR A 146 10.87 -23.58 10.90
CA THR A 146 9.78 -22.87 10.25
C THR A 146 10.28 -21.55 9.66
N SER A 147 10.04 -21.37 8.37
CA SER A 147 10.32 -20.14 7.63
C SER A 147 9.10 -19.23 7.70
N ILE A 148 9.32 -17.95 8.01
CA ILE A 148 8.30 -16.90 7.99
C ILE A 148 8.71 -15.90 6.90
N SER A 149 7.83 -15.68 5.92
CA SER A 149 8.03 -14.71 4.84
C SER A 149 6.76 -13.91 4.57
N PHE A 150 6.93 -12.63 4.24
CA PHE A 150 5.84 -11.85 3.65
C PHE A 150 5.76 -12.22 2.17
N GLU A 151 4.61 -12.75 1.77
CA GLU A 151 4.32 -13.04 0.38
C GLU A 151 3.54 -11.87 -0.19
N ARG A 152 3.97 -11.47 -1.38
CA ARG A 152 3.19 -10.58 -2.23
C ARG A 152 2.63 -11.42 -3.36
N PRO A 153 1.37 -11.20 -3.77
CA PRO A 153 0.93 -11.75 -5.03
C PRO A 153 1.85 -11.26 -6.16
N LEU A 154 2.03 -12.10 -7.16
CA LEU A 154 2.71 -11.70 -8.39
C LEU A 154 1.65 -11.03 -9.27
N SER A 155 1.82 -9.74 -9.56
CA SER A 155 0.94 -8.99 -10.45
C SER A 155 1.66 -8.63 -11.73
N ARG A 156 0.95 -8.77 -12.85
CA ARG A 156 1.46 -8.37 -14.17
C ARG A 156 1.08 -6.94 -14.51
N VAL A 157 1.89 -6.32 -15.36
CA VAL A 157 1.70 -4.96 -15.87
C VAL A 157 1.98 -4.91 -17.38
N PHE A 158 1.18 -4.15 -18.11
CA PHE A 158 1.40 -3.83 -19.52
C PHE A 158 0.87 -2.44 -19.89
N ALA A 159 1.26 -1.91 -21.03
CA ALA A 159 0.65 -0.75 -21.67
C ALA A 159 -0.28 -1.21 -22.80
N THR A 160 -1.52 -0.73 -22.91
CA THR A 160 -2.47 -1.27 -23.90
C THR A 160 -1.95 -1.19 -25.34
N SER A 161 -2.22 -2.21 -26.17
CA SER A 161 -1.87 -2.16 -27.60
C SER A 161 -2.64 -1.07 -28.36
N THR A 162 -3.81 -0.68 -27.84
CA THR A 162 -4.70 0.32 -28.40
C THR A 162 -4.52 1.65 -27.66
N ALA A 163 -4.58 2.74 -28.42
CA ALA A 163 -4.52 4.10 -27.91
C ALA A 163 -5.91 4.75 -27.91
N TYR A 164 -6.20 5.52 -26.87
CA TYR A 164 -7.49 6.15 -26.59
C TYR A 164 -7.32 7.64 -26.38
N ASP A 165 -8.31 8.45 -26.78
CA ASP A 165 -8.35 9.83 -26.31
C ASP A 165 -8.58 9.86 -24.78
N GLY A 166 -8.36 11.02 -24.17
CA GLY A 166 -8.53 11.21 -22.72
C GLY A 166 -9.99 11.36 -22.29
N ASP A 167 -10.94 10.82 -23.05
CA ASP A 167 -12.39 10.83 -22.77
C ASP A 167 -12.85 9.41 -22.44
N PHE A 168 -12.31 8.86 -21.35
CA PHE A 168 -12.67 7.52 -20.88
C PHE A 168 -14.05 7.46 -20.24
N GLY A 169 -14.69 8.59 -19.94
CA GLY A 169 -15.95 8.67 -19.19
C GLY A 169 -15.80 8.40 -17.69
N SER A 170 -14.91 7.50 -17.26
CA SER A 170 -14.48 7.37 -15.86
C SER A 170 -13.23 6.49 -15.71
N ILE A 171 -12.62 6.48 -14.52
CA ILE A 171 -11.58 5.49 -14.17
C ILE A 171 -12.13 4.06 -14.25
N LEU A 172 -13.39 3.83 -13.88
CA LEU A 172 -13.99 2.50 -13.96
C LEU A 172 -14.07 2.00 -15.42
N GLU A 173 -14.45 2.88 -16.33
CA GLU A 173 -14.46 2.56 -17.77
C GLU A 173 -13.04 2.33 -18.32
N ALA A 174 -12.01 3.02 -17.80
CA ALA A 174 -10.62 2.72 -18.10
C ALA A 174 -10.16 1.35 -17.55
N ASN A 175 -10.62 0.96 -16.36
CA ASN A 175 -10.38 -0.38 -15.82
C ASN A 175 -11.03 -1.46 -16.70
N ASP A 176 -12.25 -1.22 -17.20
CA ASP A 176 -12.92 -2.13 -18.13
C ASP A 176 -12.14 -2.29 -19.45
N LEU A 177 -11.47 -1.23 -19.94
CA LEU A 177 -10.56 -1.32 -21.08
C LEU A 177 -9.35 -2.22 -20.75
N CYS A 178 -8.74 -2.03 -19.58
CA CYS A 178 -7.66 -2.90 -19.11
C CYS A 178 -8.08 -4.37 -19.03
N GLN A 179 -9.26 -4.65 -18.48
CA GLN A 179 -9.80 -6.00 -18.42
C GLN A 179 -10.03 -6.59 -19.81
N GLN A 180 -10.59 -5.82 -20.75
CA GLN A 180 -10.81 -6.27 -22.12
C GLN A 180 -9.50 -6.65 -22.83
N HIS A 181 -8.44 -5.85 -22.66
CA HIS A 181 -7.12 -6.17 -23.20
C HIS A 181 -6.56 -7.46 -22.59
N ALA A 182 -6.61 -7.59 -21.26
CA ALA A 182 -6.17 -8.81 -20.58
C ALA A 182 -6.94 -10.06 -21.03
N ASP A 183 -8.26 -9.96 -21.15
CA ASP A 183 -9.12 -11.06 -21.60
C ASP A 183 -8.81 -11.48 -23.04
N SER A 184 -8.45 -10.53 -23.92
CA SER A 184 -8.15 -10.79 -25.34
C SER A 184 -6.98 -11.75 -25.56
N VAL A 185 -6.06 -11.79 -24.59
CA VAL A 185 -4.89 -12.68 -24.55
C VAL A 185 -4.99 -13.72 -23.44
N SER A 186 -6.18 -13.89 -22.86
CA SER A 186 -6.48 -14.86 -21.79
C SER A 186 -5.59 -14.71 -20.54
N LEU A 187 -5.21 -13.47 -20.21
CA LEU A 187 -4.60 -13.16 -18.93
C LEU A 187 -5.69 -13.16 -17.86
N SER A 188 -5.58 -14.07 -16.88
CA SER A 188 -6.49 -14.10 -15.73
C SER A 188 -6.32 -12.87 -14.82
N GLY A 189 -7.19 -12.75 -13.81
CA GLY A 189 -7.10 -11.70 -12.79
C GLY A 189 -8.04 -10.54 -13.08
N THR A 190 -8.07 -9.58 -12.14
CA THR A 190 -8.76 -8.31 -12.30
C THR A 190 -7.72 -7.26 -12.65
N TRP A 191 -8.05 -6.35 -13.58
CA TRP A 191 -7.09 -5.37 -14.09
C TRP A 191 -7.59 -3.94 -13.92
N ASN A 192 -6.78 -3.10 -13.28
CA ASN A 192 -7.06 -1.68 -13.10
C ASN A 192 -6.09 -0.83 -13.93
N ALA A 193 -6.57 0.31 -14.42
CA ALA A 193 -5.75 1.31 -15.05
C ALA A 193 -4.97 2.12 -14.00
N TRP A 194 -3.70 2.40 -14.26
CA TRP A 194 -2.93 3.37 -13.47
C TRP A 194 -3.32 4.79 -13.91
N LEU A 195 -4.42 5.28 -13.37
CA LEU A 195 -4.94 6.63 -13.64
C LEU A 195 -5.36 7.33 -12.35
N SER A 196 -5.05 8.62 -12.22
CA SER A 196 -5.60 9.46 -11.15
C SER A 196 -6.73 10.37 -11.65
N ASN A 197 -7.61 10.79 -10.75
CA ASN A 197 -8.59 11.86 -10.96
C ASN A 197 -8.75 12.69 -9.67
N ASP A 198 -9.61 13.71 -9.66
CA ASP A 198 -9.77 14.61 -8.50
C ASP A 198 -10.17 13.92 -7.19
N SER A 199 -10.67 12.68 -7.25
CA SER A 199 -11.14 11.91 -6.08
C SER A 199 -10.29 10.68 -5.75
N HIS A 200 -9.38 10.25 -6.64
CA HIS A 200 -8.60 9.03 -6.48
C HIS A 200 -7.17 9.19 -6.98
N ASP A 201 -6.22 8.81 -6.13
CA ASP A 201 -4.82 8.65 -6.47
C ASP A 201 -4.58 7.27 -7.08
N ALA A 202 -3.82 7.17 -8.18
CA ALA A 202 -3.56 5.90 -8.87
C ALA A 202 -2.92 4.84 -7.94
N ARG A 203 -2.05 5.26 -7.02
CA ARG A 203 -1.44 4.35 -6.04
C ARG A 203 -2.48 3.67 -5.14
N ASP A 204 -3.58 4.34 -4.83
CA ASP A 204 -4.61 3.79 -3.94
C ASP A 204 -5.56 2.84 -4.70
N LEU A 205 -5.45 2.80 -6.03
CA LEU A 205 -6.27 1.97 -6.91
C LEU A 205 -5.59 0.66 -7.34
N ILE A 206 -4.35 0.42 -6.86
CA ILE A 206 -3.62 -0.83 -7.10
C ILE A 206 -3.24 -1.53 -5.79
N ASN A 207 -3.27 -2.86 -5.81
CA ASN A 207 -2.90 -3.69 -4.67
C ASN A 207 -1.39 -3.65 -4.35
N ASP A 208 -0.99 -4.13 -3.18
CA ASP A 208 0.43 -4.36 -2.89
C ASP A 208 0.85 -5.71 -3.48
N ALA A 209 1.77 -5.72 -4.44
CA ALA A 209 2.15 -6.89 -5.21
C ALA A 209 3.60 -6.80 -5.71
N PHE A 210 4.24 -7.93 -5.99
CA PHE A 210 5.47 -7.94 -6.77
C PHE A 210 5.08 -7.77 -8.24
N TYR A 211 5.45 -6.64 -8.83
CA TYR A 211 5.06 -6.26 -10.17
C TYR A 211 6.07 -6.75 -11.19
N VAL A 212 5.57 -7.48 -12.19
CA VAL A 212 6.33 -7.89 -13.37
C VAL A 212 5.64 -7.38 -14.63
N ARG A 213 6.43 -7.11 -15.66
CA ARG A 213 5.89 -6.90 -17.00
C ARG A 213 5.36 -8.24 -17.53
N VAL A 214 4.51 -8.20 -18.54
CA VAL A 214 3.91 -9.40 -19.17
C VAL A 214 4.93 -10.44 -19.70
N ASP A 215 6.19 -10.06 -19.94
CA ASP A 215 7.29 -10.98 -20.29
C ASP A 215 8.04 -11.57 -19.08
N GLY A 216 7.63 -11.20 -17.86
CA GLY A 216 8.19 -11.67 -16.59
C GLY A 216 9.35 -10.83 -16.06
N LEU A 217 9.73 -9.74 -16.72
CA LEU A 217 10.78 -8.86 -16.19
C LEU A 217 10.24 -8.06 -14.98
N PRO A 218 11.02 -7.95 -13.88
CA PRO A 218 10.62 -7.17 -12.71
C PRO A 218 10.38 -5.69 -13.05
N ILE A 219 9.28 -5.13 -12.58
CA ILE A 219 8.99 -3.69 -12.67
C ILE A 219 9.19 -3.04 -11.31
N ALA A 220 8.58 -3.61 -10.26
CA ALA A 220 8.70 -3.11 -8.90
C ALA A 220 8.51 -4.24 -7.88
N THR A 221 9.16 -4.18 -6.73
CA THR A 221 9.07 -5.20 -5.68
C THR A 221 7.77 -5.13 -4.88
N ASN A 222 7.17 -3.96 -4.81
CA ASN A 222 5.92 -3.67 -4.13
C ASN A 222 5.26 -2.40 -4.71
N ARG A 223 4.13 -1.96 -4.16
CA ARG A 223 3.50 -0.71 -4.61
C ARG A 223 4.35 0.54 -4.32
N ASP A 224 5.02 0.58 -3.17
CA ASP A 224 5.78 1.76 -2.75
C ASP A 224 7.02 1.99 -3.66
N ASP A 225 7.60 0.92 -4.19
CA ASP A 225 8.71 0.90 -5.15
C ASP A 225 8.30 1.49 -6.51
N LEU A 226 7.02 1.41 -6.90
CA LEU A 226 6.53 2.11 -8.10
C LEU A 226 6.67 3.64 -7.99
N ILE A 227 6.71 4.18 -6.77
CA ILE A 227 6.62 5.63 -6.47
C ILE A 227 7.82 6.14 -5.66
N ASP A 228 8.91 5.38 -5.57
CA ASP A 228 10.09 5.74 -4.78
C ASP A 228 11.11 6.61 -5.55
N GLY A 229 10.95 6.70 -6.87
CA GLY A 229 11.83 7.45 -7.77
C GLY A 229 12.16 6.72 -9.07
N THR A 230 12.19 5.38 -9.03
CA THR A 230 12.58 4.54 -10.18
C THR A 230 11.84 3.21 -10.20
N ILE A 231 11.60 2.67 -11.38
CA ILE A 231 11.20 1.27 -11.61
C ILE A 231 12.36 0.50 -12.23
N GLU A 232 12.34 -0.83 -12.13
CA GLU A 232 13.50 -1.64 -12.52
C GLU A 232 13.61 -1.90 -14.02
N ASN A 233 12.48 -1.95 -14.72
CA ASN A 233 12.41 -2.07 -16.17
C ASN A 233 11.28 -1.17 -16.71
N PRO A 234 11.35 -0.72 -17.98
CA PRO A 234 10.28 0.08 -18.58
C PRO A 234 9.00 -0.75 -18.77
N ILE A 235 7.83 -0.10 -18.78
CA ILE A 235 6.54 -0.74 -19.08
C ILE A 235 6.22 -0.52 -20.57
N ASP A 236 7.08 -1.06 -21.44
CA ASP A 236 7.09 -0.82 -22.89
C ASP A 236 6.58 -2.02 -23.71
N LEU A 237 5.79 -2.90 -23.10
CA LEU A 237 5.13 -4.01 -23.79
C LEU A 237 3.62 -3.96 -23.61
N ASP A 238 2.91 -4.33 -24.67
CA ASP A 238 1.47 -4.56 -24.65
C ASP A 238 1.09 -5.99 -24.24
N GLU A 239 -0.20 -6.23 -24.09
CA GLU A 239 -0.76 -7.52 -23.69
C GLU A 239 -0.39 -8.67 -24.65
N ASN A 240 0.02 -8.36 -25.88
CA ASN A 240 0.47 -9.31 -26.91
C ASN A 240 2.00 -9.46 -26.97
N LEU A 241 2.73 -8.88 -26.02
CA LEU A 241 4.20 -8.76 -26.02
C LEU A 241 4.75 -7.90 -27.17
N GLY A 242 3.90 -7.04 -27.76
CA GLY A 242 4.27 -6.04 -28.75
C GLY A 242 4.90 -4.80 -28.11
N PRO A 243 5.90 -4.15 -28.73
CA PRO A 243 6.55 -2.99 -28.15
C PRO A 243 5.65 -1.75 -28.19
N VAL A 244 5.55 -1.06 -27.06
CA VAL A 244 4.87 0.23 -26.89
C VAL A 244 5.90 1.25 -26.42
N ALA A 245 6.35 2.13 -27.33
CA ALA A 245 7.31 3.19 -27.04
C ALA A 245 6.69 4.56 -27.33
N THR A 246 5.88 5.07 -26.41
CA THR A 246 5.14 6.32 -26.55
C THR A 246 4.78 6.90 -25.19
N SER A 247 4.17 8.08 -25.16
CA SER A 247 3.63 8.61 -23.91
C SER A 247 2.26 8.00 -23.60
N ILE A 248 2.04 7.69 -22.33
CA ILE A 248 0.92 6.91 -21.77
C ILE A 248 0.05 7.83 -20.91
N TRP A 249 -1.27 7.69 -20.95
CA TRP A 249 -2.13 8.46 -20.04
C TRP A 249 -1.96 8.00 -18.60
N THR A 250 -1.79 8.96 -17.68
CA THR A 250 -1.65 8.67 -16.24
C THR A 250 -2.49 9.62 -15.41
N GLY A 251 -2.44 10.94 -15.67
CA GLY A 251 -3.06 11.89 -14.74
C GLY A 251 -2.35 11.94 -13.38
N THR A 252 -1.20 11.29 -13.23
CA THR A 252 -0.59 10.95 -11.94
C THR A 252 0.79 11.60 -11.81
N LYS A 253 1.16 12.03 -10.60
CA LYS A 253 2.51 12.51 -10.26
C LYS A 253 3.45 11.34 -9.97
N PHE A 254 4.74 11.62 -9.86
CA PHE A 254 5.74 10.61 -9.52
C PHE A 254 5.50 9.90 -8.17
N ASP A 255 4.84 10.55 -7.22
CA ASP A 255 4.51 9.98 -5.89
C ASP A 255 3.19 9.18 -5.87
N GLY A 256 2.61 8.92 -7.05
CA GLY A 256 1.36 8.22 -7.23
C GLY A 256 0.10 9.05 -6.96
N THR A 257 0.25 10.32 -6.57
CA THR A 257 -0.90 11.23 -6.31
C THR A 257 -1.45 11.84 -7.58
N VAL A 258 -2.68 12.35 -7.52
CA VAL A 258 -3.33 13.07 -8.63
C VAL A 258 -2.49 14.27 -9.08
N GLY A 259 -2.25 14.35 -10.38
CA GLY A 259 -1.62 15.50 -11.04
C GLY A 259 -2.63 16.61 -11.31
N SER A 260 -2.16 17.82 -11.61
CA SER A 260 -3.05 18.98 -11.88
C SER A 260 -3.86 18.91 -13.18
N THR A 261 -3.64 17.89 -14.01
CA THR A 261 -4.24 17.76 -15.34
C THR A 261 -4.55 16.28 -15.61
N HIS A 262 -5.82 15.94 -15.75
CA HIS A 262 -6.34 14.56 -15.90
C HIS A 262 -7.56 14.56 -16.82
N CYS A 263 -7.53 15.37 -17.88
CA CYS A 263 -8.60 15.45 -18.87
C CYS A 263 -9.99 15.77 -18.31
N ASN A 264 -10.05 16.62 -17.28
CA ASN A 264 -11.27 16.93 -16.53
C ASN A 264 -11.93 15.64 -16.01
N ASP A 265 -11.18 14.87 -15.22
CA ASP A 265 -11.56 13.53 -14.73
C ASP A 265 -11.89 12.54 -15.85
N TRP A 266 -11.06 12.56 -16.88
CA TRP A 266 -11.17 11.70 -18.06
C TRP A 266 -12.47 11.88 -18.83
N GLN A 267 -12.97 13.12 -18.90
CA GLN A 267 -14.15 13.55 -19.69
C GLN A 267 -13.73 14.32 -20.97
N GLY A 268 -12.51 14.09 -21.46
CA GLY A 268 -12.01 14.69 -22.70
C GLY A 268 -11.62 16.18 -22.63
N GLY A 269 -11.73 16.82 -21.47
CA GLY A 269 -11.54 18.27 -21.30
C GLY A 269 -10.08 18.70 -21.11
N GLY A 270 -9.58 19.59 -21.97
CA GLY A 270 -8.30 20.27 -21.76
C GLY A 270 -7.07 19.40 -22.04
N SER A 271 -6.25 19.17 -21.02
CA SER A 271 -5.03 18.34 -21.09
C SER A 271 -4.99 17.31 -19.97
N GLY A 272 -4.37 16.17 -20.25
CA GLY A 272 -4.07 15.13 -19.28
C GLY A 272 -2.57 15.00 -19.07
N ARG A 273 -2.15 14.63 -17.86
CA ARG A 273 -0.77 14.26 -17.57
C ARG A 273 -0.49 12.89 -18.16
N VAL A 274 0.72 12.74 -18.69
CA VAL A 274 1.19 11.50 -19.31
C VAL A 274 2.46 11.04 -18.64
N GLY A 275 2.73 9.74 -18.69
CA GLY A 275 4.05 9.14 -18.50
C GLY A 275 4.68 8.71 -19.82
N SER A 276 5.82 8.05 -19.76
CA SER A 276 6.59 7.54 -20.91
C SER A 276 6.88 6.06 -20.71
N SER A 277 6.39 5.20 -21.62
CA SER A 277 6.51 3.74 -21.46
C SER A 277 7.95 3.22 -21.47
N SER A 278 8.88 3.99 -22.04
CA SER A 278 10.29 3.60 -22.17
C SER A 278 11.20 4.16 -21.07
N ASP A 279 10.69 5.03 -20.20
CA ASP A 279 11.47 5.57 -19.09
C ASP A 279 11.31 4.73 -17.83
N ILE A 280 12.34 4.75 -16.99
CA ILE A 280 12.38 4.02 -15.71
C ILE A 280 12.50 4.96 -14.50
N ASP A 281 12.77 6.24 -14.73
CA ASP A 281 12.71 7.25 -13.68
C ASP A 281 11.26 7.75 -13.53
N ASN A 282 11.03 8.75 -12.67
CA ASN A 282 9.74 9.41 -12.47
C ASN A 282 8.93 9.71 -13.74
N LYS A 283 9.55 9.82 -14.92
CA LYS A 283 8.85 10.04 -16.19
C LYS A 283 8.03 8.85 -16.66
N TRP A 284 8.26 7.65 -16.13
CA TRP A 284 7.42 6.48 -16.44
C TRP A 284 5.94 6.78 -16.18
N THR A 285 5.65 7.57 -15.14
CA THR A 285 4.32 8.07 -14.77
C THR A 285 4.13 9.58 -15.03
N GLU A 286 5.19 10.39 -15.00
CA GLU A 286 5.12 11.86 -15.05
C GLU A 286 6.09 12.51 -16.07
N ASP A 287 5.69 12.59 -17.35
CA ASP A 287 6.40 13.25 -18.46
C ASP A 287 5.58 14.40 -19.12
N GLY A 288 5.04 15.27 -18.27
CA GLY A 288 4.30 16.45 -18.68
C GLY A 288 2.84 16.17 -19.07
N ALA A 289 2.27 17.00 -19.96
CA ALA A 289 0.85 16.92 -20.31
C ALA A 289 0.63 16.93 -21.83
N ARG A 290 -0.48 16.36 -22.27
CA ARG A 290 -0.90 16.27 -23.68
C ARG A 290 -2.38 16.63 -23.81
N GLY A 291 -2.79 17.15 -24.96
CA GLY A 291 -4.19 17.49 -25.21
C GLY A 291 -5.06 16.23 -25.24
N CYS A 292 -6.21 16.28 -24.58
CA CYS A 292 -7.04 15.09 -24.36
C CYS A 292 -7.61 14.49 -25.65
N GLY A 293 -7.75 15.27 -26.73
CA GLY A 293 -8.12 14.73 -28.05
C GLY A 293 -7.03 13.93 -28.76
N SER A 294 -5.86 13.69 -28.14
CA SER A 294 -4.80 12.85 -28.70
C SER A 294 -4.95 11.42 -28.20
N SER A 295 -4.87 10.43 -29.09
CA SER A 295 -4.94 9.03 -28.67
C SER A 295 -3.63 8.55 -28.06
N ARG A 296 -3.68 7.95 -26.86
CA ARG A 296 -2.54 7.33 -26.16
C ARG A 296 -2.95 6.07 -25.41
N PRO A 297 -2.03 5.11 -25.21
CA PRO A 297 -2.32 3.94 -24.39
C PRO A 297 -2.47 4.30 -22.91
N ILE A 298 -2.93 3.32 -22.13
CA ILE A 298 -2.98 3.34 -20.65
C ILE A 298 -2.15 2.18 -20.10
N TYR A 299 -1.62 2.31 -18.88
CA TYR A 299 -1.04 1.16 -18.17
C TYR A 299 -2.13 0.38 -17.44
N CYS A 300 -2.03 -0.94 -17.49
CA CYS A 300 -2.93 -1.88 -16.85
C CYS A 300 -2.17 -2.74 -15.85
N PHE A 301 -2.63 -2.74 -14.59
CA PHE A 301 -2.04 -3.44 -13.45
C PHE A 301 -3.00 -4.52 -12.95
N GLU A 302 -2.51 -5.76 -12.84
CA GLU A 302 -3.23 -6.88 -12.24
C GLU A 302 -3.39 -6.69 -10.73
N GLN A 303 -4.57 -7.04 -10.20
CA GLN A 303 -4.99 -6.90 -8.81
C GLN A 303 -4.95 -8.21 -8.04
#